data_AF-A0A1V6M0A3-F1
#
_entry.id   AF-A0A1V6M0A3-F1
#
_cell.length_a   1.000
_cell.length_b   1.000
_cell.length_c   1.000
_cell.angle_alpha   90.00
_cell.angle_beta   90.00
_cell.angle_gamma   90.00
#
_symmetry.space_group_name_H-M   'P 1'
#
loop_
_entity.id
_entity.type
_entity.pdbx_description
1 polymer ?
#
loop_
_entity_poly.entity_id
_entity_poly.type
_entity_poly.pdbx_seq_one_letter_code
_entity_poly.pdbx_strand_id
1 'polypeptide(L)'
;MISNREEEHVTKSQKEGNKATDNFSDLMRLERLYHIFTCKFKKVNELKKPAYAGTVVDISKSGLRIRTKKKIAKNSLLVIFPEKKTDASVLAISPEYDHDGNKIFAEVIRVKELLEMCELGCKFLPRKSLLFDMIV
;
A
#
# COMPACT_ATOMS: atom_id res chain seq x y z
N MET A 1 -24.03 -8.52 -58.95
CA MET A 1 -23.99 -9.95 -58.58
C MET A 1 -22.63 -10.23 -57.95
N ILE A 2 -22.62 -10.74 -56.71
CA ILE A 2 -21.79 -11.84 -56.17
C ILE A 2 -20.26 -11.68 -56.35
N SER A 3 -19.49 -11.38 -55.29
CA SER A 3 -18.68 -12.34 -54.46
C SER A 3 -17.79 -13.28 -55.30
N ASN A 4 -16.51 -13.56 -55.01
CA ASN A 4 -15.77 -13.61 -53.75
C ASN A 4 -14.28 -13.92 -54.06
N ARG A 5 -13.39 -13.59 -53.10
CA ARG A 5 -12.16 -14.29 -52.65
C ARG A 5 -10.94 -14.43 -53.58
N GLU A 6 -9.79 -13.98 -53.06
CA GLU A 6 -8.58 -14.75 -52.65
C GLU A 6 -7.54 -13.71 -52.17
N GLU A 7 -7.32 -13.53 -50.87
CA GLU A 7 -6.29 -14.19 -50.03
C GLU A 7 -4.92 -14.35 -50.73
N GLU A 8 -3.95 -13.49 -50.37
CA GLU A 8 -2.57 -13.95 -50.16
C GLU A 8 -1.75 -12.96 -49.29
N HIS A 9 -1.19 -13.53 -48.22
CA HIS A 9 -0.34 -12.96 -47.19
C HIS A 9 1.12 -12.83 -47.68
N VAL A 10 1.78 -11.67 -47.53
CA VAL A 10 3.26 -11.60 -47.47
C VAL A 10 3.73 -10.50 -46.49
N THR A 11 3.93 -10.96 -45.24
CA THR A 11 5.02 -10.63 -44.31
C THR A 11 5.60 -9.21 -44.25
N LYS A 12 5.18 -8.44 -43.22
CA LYS A 12 6.04 -7.40 -42.62
C LYS A 12 6.61 -7.89 -41.29
N SER A 13 7.93 -7.93 -41.28
CA SER A 13 8.89 -8.34 -40.26
C SER A 13 8.50 -7.98 -38.82
N GLN A 14 8.48 -9.01 -37.97
CA GLN A 14 8.44 -8.89 -36.52
C GLN A 14 9.70 -8.19 -36.03
N LYS A 15 9.54 -7.01 -35.43
CA LYS A 15 10.51 -6.50 -34.46
C LYS A 15 10.34 -7.34 -33.20
N GLU A 16 11.17 -8.37 -33.07
CA GLU A 16 11.49 -8.95 -31.77
C GLU A 16 12.05 -7.85 -30.86
N GLY A 17 11.27 -7.50 -29.86
CA GLY A 17 11.64 -6.54 -28.83
C GLY A 17 10.77 -6.78 -27.61
N ASN A 18 11.38 -7.39 -26.60
CA ASN A 18 10.90 -7.59 -25.23
C ASN A 18 9.88 -8.72 -25.00
N LYS A 19 10.40 -9.95 -24.96
CA LYS A 19 9.93 -10.94 -23.99
C LYS A 19 10.21 -10.42 -22.57
N ALA A 20 9.25 -10.67 -21.68
CA ALA A 20 9.23 -10.41 -20.25
C ALA A 20 8.78 -8.99 -19.84
N THR A 21 7.46 -8.80 -19.67
CA THR A 21 6.90 -8.00 -18.55
C THR A 21 5.36 -8.02 -18.40
N ASP A 22 4.57 -8.68 -19.25
CA ASP A 22 3.11 -8.48 -19.16
C ASP A 22 2.34 -9.38 -18.18
N ASN A 23 2.86 -10.56 -17.81
CA ASN A 23 2.07 -11.50 -17.00
C ASN A 23 1.98 -11.13 -15.50
N PHE A 24 2.89 -10.28 -14.99
CA PHE A 24 2.83 -9.85 -13.58
C PHE A 24 1.82 -8.71 -13.35
N SER A 25 1.51 -7.95 -14.41
CA SER A 25 0.62 -6.79 -14.37
C SER A 25 -0.86 -7.20 -14.40
N ASP A 26 -1.19 -8.23 -15.20
CA ASP A 26 -2.59 -8.60 -15.45
C ASP A 26 -3.17 -9.53 -14.37
N LEU A 27 -2.34 -10.36 -13.72
CA LEU A 27 -2.73 -11.10 -12.51
C LEU A 27 -3.03 -10.16 -11.32
N MET A 28 -2.32 -9.04 -11.22
CA MET A 28 -2.56 -8.01 -10.18
C MET A 28 -3.78 -7.14 -10.45
N ARG A 29 -4.34 -7.16 -11.68
CA ARG A 29 -5.51 -6.36 -12.06
C ARG A 29 -6.85 -7.04 -11.76
N LEU A 30 -6.88 -8.36 -11.59
CA LEU A 30 -8.12 -9.14 -11.52
C LEU A 30 -8.66 -9.38 -10.10
N GLU A 31 -7.92 -9.06 -9.04
CA GLU A 31 -8.44 -9.05 -7.66
C GLU A 31 -8.27 -7.66 -7.04
N ARG A 32 -9.19 -6.73 -7.32
CA ARG A 32 -9.39 -5.52 -6.51
C ARG A 32 -9.98 -5.91 -5.14
N LEU A 33 -9.20 -6.58 -4.31
CA LEU A 33 -9.51 -6.74 -2.89
C LEU A 33 -9.08 -5.44 -2.19
N TYR A 34 -10.04 -4.55 -1.94
CA TYR A 34 -9.90 -3.31 -1.16
C TYR A 34 -9.60 -3.55 0.35
N HIS A 35 -8.85 -4.60 0.67
CA HIS A 35 -8.33 -4.92 1.99
C HIS A 35 -6.98 -5.62 1.80
N ILE A 36 -5.88 -4.89 2.01
CA ILE A 36 -4.53 -5.41 1.80
C ILE A 36 -4.13 -6.27 2.99
N PHE A 37 -4.29 -5.76 4.22
CA PHE A 37 -4.07 -6.53 5.46
C PHE A 37 -4.64 -5.84 6.70
N THR A 38 -4.85 -6.62 7.76
CA THR A 38 -5.22 -6.11 9.09
C THR A 38 -3.99 -5.67 9.89
N CYS A 39 -4.14 -4.60 10.65
CA CYS A 39 -3.05 -4.03 11.44
C CYS A 39 -3.53 -3.54 12.80
N LYS A 40 -2.58 -3.45 13.72
CA LYS A 40 -2.70 -2.68 14.95
C LYS A 40 -1.87 -1.42 14.80
N PHE A 41 -2.30 -0.30 15.36
CA PHE A 41 -1.49 0.92 15.35
C PHE A 41 -1.62 1.71 16.64
N LYS A 42 -0.59 2.49 16.94
CA LYS A 42 -0.51 3.39 18.09
C LYS A 42 -0.08 4.78 17.63
N LYS A 43 -0.47 5.82 18.36
CA LYS A 43 0.19 7.11 18.21
C LYS A 43 1.53 7.07 18.95
N VAL A 44 2.54 7.72 18.39
CA VAL A 44 3.90 7.77 18.99
C VAL A 44 3.87 8.36 20.41
N ASN A 45 3.03 9.37 20.66
CA ASN A 45 2.87 9.95 22.00
C ASN A 45 2.01 9.10 22.96
N GLU A 46 1.48 7.95 22.51
CA GLU A 46 0.56 7.10 23.28
C GLU A 46 1.02 5.63 23.30
N LEU A 47 2.32 5.36 23.17
CA LEU A 47 2.83 3.98 23.05
C LEU A 47 2.49 3.06 24.25
N LYS A 48 2.30 3.63 25.44
CA LYS A 48 1.86 2.90 26.64
C LYS A 48 0.37 2.50 26.62
N LYS A 49 -0.44 3.10 25.74
CA LYS A 49 -1.87 2.77 25.60
C LYS A 49 -2.07 1.52 24.73
N PRO A 50 -3.23 0.84 24.86
CA PRO A 50 -3.60 -0.25 23.95
C PRO A 50 -3.58 0.21 22.49
N ALA A 51 -3.20 -0.68 21.59
CA ALA A 51 -3.22 -0.40 20.16
C ALA A 51 -4.64 -0.38 19.61
N TYR A 52 -4.86 0.44 18.60
CA TYR A 52 -6.11 0.51 17.86
C TYR A 52 -6.07 -0.48 16.70
N ALA A 53 -7.21 -1.09 16.38
CA ALA A 53 -7.36 -1.92 15.20
C ALA A 53 -7.62 -1.06 13.96
N GLY A 54 -7.06 -1.47 12.82
CA GLY A 54 -7.31 -0.88 11.52
C GLY A 54 -7.05 -1.86 10.39
N THR A 55 -7.47 -1.49 9.20
CA THR A 55 -7.23 -2.26 7.98
C THR A 55 -6.57 -1.37 6.95
N VAL A 56 -5.44 -1.81 6.38
CA VAL A 56 -4.81 -1.12 5.27
C VAL A 56 -5.60 -1.45 4.00
N VAL A 57 -6.15 -0.43 3.37
CA VAL A 57 -7.04 -0.56 2.19
C VAL A 57 -6.36 -0.13 0.90
N ASP A 58 -5.21 0.51 1.00
CA ASP A 58 -4.41 0.99 -0.14
C ASP A 58 -2.96 1.23 0.31
N ILE A 59 -2.00 0.99 -0.59
CA ILE A 59 -0.59 1.28 -0.37
C ILE A 59 0.10 1.71 -1.65
N SER A 60 1.01 2.66 -1.50
CA SER A 60 1.89 3.13 -2.57
C SER A 60 3.32 3.28 -2.03
N LYS A 61 4.23 3.72 -2.90
CA LYS A 61 5.61 4.03 -2.50
C LYS A 61 5.72 5.16 -1.46
N SER A 62 4.75 6.09 -1.40
CA SER A 62 4.83 7.28 -0.55
C SER A 62 4.03 7.16 0.76
N GLY A 63 3.21 6.12 0.91
CA GLY A 63 2.31 6.00 2.04
C GLY A 63 1.22 4.96 1.84
N LEU A 64 0.28 4.95 2.78
CA LEU A 64 -0.82 4.00 2.82
C LEU A 64 -2.13 4.64 3.29
N ARG A 65 -3.24 3.92 3.12
CA ARG A 65 -4.54 4.31 3.68
C ARG A 65 -5.03 3.28 4.68
N ILE A 66 -5.44 3.75 5.86
CA ILE A 66 -5.98 2.91 6.94
C ILE A 66 -7.45 3.22 7.14
N ARG A 67 -8.30 2.21 7.12
CA ARG A 67 -9.68 2.30 7.62
C ARG A 67 -9.72 1.86 9.08
N THR A 68 -10.34 2.66 9.95
CA THR A 68 -10.45 2.37 11.39
C THR A 68 -11.70 3.02 11.98
N LYS A 69 -12.20 2.48 13.10
CA LYS A 69 -13.25 3.13 13.92
C LYS A 69 -12.67 4.23 14.81
N LYS A 70 -11.35 4.29 15.00
CA LYS A 70 -10.71 5.25 15.89
C LYS A 70 -10.50 6.58 15.20
N LYS A 71 -11.11 7.65 15.72
CA LYS A 71 -10.80 9.02 15.29
C LYS A 71 -9.34 9.38 15.63
N ILE A 72 -8.57 9.72 14.61
CA ILE A 72 -7.18 10.17 14.69
C ILE A 72 -7.07 11.54 14.01
N ALA A 73 -6.34 12.47 14.62
CA ALA A 73 -6.16 13.80 14.06
C ALA A 73 -5.12 13.82 12.94
N LYS A 74 -5.26 14.76 12.00
CA LYS A 74 -4.20 15.09 11.05
C LYS A 74 -2.90 15.47 11.79
N ASN A 75 -1.76 15.20 11.18
CA ASN A 75 -0.40 15.35 11.71
C ASN A 75 -0.08 14.42 12.90
N SER A 76 -0.96 13.46 13.23
CA SER A 76 -0.63 12.42 14.20
C SER A 76 0.43 11.49 13.63
N LEU A 77 1.46 11.20 14.42
CA LEU A 77 2.49 10.23 14.09
C LEU A 77 2.06 8.85 14.59
N LEU A 78 2.06 7.87 13.71
CA LEU A 78 1.61 6.51 13.97
C LEU A 78 2.75 5.51 13.85
N VAL A 79 2.71 4.52 14.73
CA VAL A 79 3.44 3.25 14.59
C VAL A 79 2.41 2.17 14.27
N ILE A 80 2.58 1.50 13.13
CA ILE A 80 1.66 0.51 12.58
C ILE A 80 2.35 -0.86 12.63
N PHE A 81 1.62 -1.87 13.06
CA PHE A 81 2.04 -3.24 13.25
C PHE A 81 1.13 -4.13 12.41
N PRO A 82 1.59 -4.64 11.25
CA PRO A 82 0.87 -5.69 10.52
C PRO A 82 0.69 -6.91 11.41
N GLU A 83 -0.47 -7.57 11.33
CA GLU A 83 -0.77 -8.72 12.19
C GLU A 83 -0.03 -10.00 11.74
N LYS A 84 0.29 -10.14 10.45
CA LYS A 84 1.09 -11.27 9.91
C LYS A 84 2.41 -10.79 9.32
N LYS A 85 3.44 -11.63 9.45
CA LYS A 85 4.78 -11.34 8.89
C LYS A 85 4.77 -11.23 7.37
N THR A 86 3.97 -12.05 6.68
CA THR A 86 3.80 -12.01 5.22
C THR A 86 3.24 -10.68 4.73
N ASP A 87 2.42 -10.03 5.56
CA ASP A 87 1.79 -8.76 5.21
C ASP A 87 2.81 -7.62 5.29
N ALA A 88 3.82 -7.74 6.15
CA ALA A 88 4.98 -6.83 6.17
C ALA A 88 5.85 -6.96 4.91
N SER A 89 5.92 -8.15 4.30
CA SER A 89 6.63 -8.34 3.02
C SER A 89 5.98 -7.56 1.88
N VAL A 90 4.65 -7.40 1.90
CA VAL A 90 3.89 -6.55 0.95
C VAL A 90 4.24 -5.06 1.15
N LEU A 91 4.81 -4.70 2.29
CA LEU A 91 5.17 -3.33 2.66
C LEU A 91 6.61 -2.97 2.26
N ALA A 92 7.39 -3.95 1.77
CA ALA A 92 8.75 -3.75 1.24
C ALA A 92 8.80 -3.00 -0.12
N ILE A 93 7.67 -2.43 -0.57
CA ILE A 93 7.53 -1.71 -1.85
C ILE A 93 8.36 -0.41 -1.88
N SER A 94 8.92 0.04 -0.76
CA SER A 94 9.84 1.17 -0.77
C SER A 94 10.97 1.09 0.28
N PRO A 95 12.21 0.76 -0.14
CA PRO A 95 13.36 0.57 0.76
C PRO A 95 13.85 1.85 1.43
N GLU A 96 13.36 3.02 0.99
CA GLU A 96 13.69 4.34 1.56
C GLU A 96 12.87 4.67 2.83
N TYR A 97 11.82 3.89 3.10
CA TYR A 97 10.87 4.15 4.18
C TYR A 97 10.97 3.10 5.27
N ASP A 98 10.80 3.59 6.49
CA ASP A 98 11.29 2.90 7.66
C ASP A 98 10.39 1.75 8.09
N HIS A 99 10.94 0.55 7.93
CA HIS A 99 10.47 -0.66 8.55
C HIS A 99 11.56 -1.24 9.45
N ASP A 100 11.54 -0.88 10.73
CA ASP A 100 12.30 -1.61 11.76
C ASP A 100 11.57 -2.93 12.06
N GLY A 101 12.01 -4.00 11.42
CA GLY A 101 11.36 -5.30 11.45
C GLY A 101 9.95 -5.24 10.85
N ASN A 102 8.92 -5.51 11.67
CA ASN A 102 7.51 -5.50 11.26
C ASN A 102 6.78 -4.20 11.64
N LYS A 103 7.48 -3.11 11.93
CA LYS A 103 6.83 -1.83 12.30
C LYS A 103 6.86 -0.88 11.11
N ILE A 104 5.83 -0.06 10.94
CA ILE A 104 5.81 1.01 9.93
C ILE A 104 5.51 2.32 10.63
N PHE A 105 6.24 3.36 10.26
CA PHE A 105 6.07 4.70 10.81
C PHE A 105 5.49 5.63 9.76
N ALA A 106 4.41 6.32 10.12
CA ALA A 106 3.70 7.17 9.19
C ALA A 106 3.07 8.38 9.88
N GLU A 107 2.94 9.48 9.14
CA GLU A 107 2.22 10.67 9.54
C GLU A 107 0.84 10.71 8.87
N VAL A 108 -0.21 11.00 9.63
CA VAL A 108 -1.56 11.21 9.07
C VAL A 108 -1.63 12.55 8.35
N ILE A 109 -1.65 12.53 7.03
CA ILE A 109 -1.73 13.75 6.20
C ILE A 109 -3.17 14.10 5.79
N ARG A 110 -4.10 13.13 5.85
CA ARG A 110 -5.51 13.31 5.50
C ARG A 110 -6.39 12.46 6.38
N VAL A 111 -7.55 12.99 6.76
CA VAL A 111 -8.61 12.25 7.46
C VAL A 111 -9.89 12.44 6.66
N LYS A 112 -10.55 11.34 6.33
CA LYS A 112 -11.90 11.34 5.74
C LYS A 112 -12.83 10.65 6.71
N GLU A 113 -13.78 11.39 7.27
CA GLU A 113 -14.83 10.80 8.09
C GLU A 113 -15.86 10.10 7.20
N LEU A 114 -16.27 8.92 7.65
CA LEU A 114 -17.39 8.12 7.17
C LEU A 114 -18.30 7.90 8.39
N LEU A 115 -19.56 7.53 8.19
CA LEU A 115 -20.57 7.45 9.26
C LEU A 115 -20.05 6.89 10.60
N GLU A 116 -19.53 5.65 10.61
CA GLU A 116 -19.02 4.97 11.81
C GLU A 116 -17.50 4.71 11.79
N MET A 117 -16.82 5.17 10.74
CA MET A 117 -15.40 4.90 10.50
C MET A 117 -14.69 6.14 10.00
N CYS A 118 -13.37 6.14 10.04
CA CYS A 118 -12.57 7.09 9.31
C CYS A 118 -11.54 6.38 8.44
N GLU A 119 -11.23 7.00 7.31
CA GLU A 119 -10.11 6.64 6.46
C GLU A 119 -8.99 7.65 6.68
N LEU A 120 -7.83 7.14 7.08
CA LEU A 120 -6.61 7.89 7.33
C LEU A 120 -5.72 7.75 6.12
N GLY A 121 -5.39 8.85 5.46
CA GLY A 121 -4.30 8.91 4.50
C GLY A 121 -3.01 9.20 5.22
N CYS A 122 -2.06 8.27 5.15
CA CYS A 122 -0.81 8.34 5.88
C CYS A 122 0.37 8.41 4.91
N LYS A 123 1.31 9.32 5.18
CA LYS A 123 2.60 9.39 4.47
C LYS A 123 3.65 8.65 5.29
N PHE A 124 4.48 7.84 4.64
CA PHE A 124 5.57 7.17 5.34
C PHE A 124 6.61 8.18 5.84
N LEU A 125 7.16 7.91 7.02
CA LEU A 125 8.24 8.70 7.59
C LEU A 125 9.59 8.15 7.11
N PRO A 126 10.54 9.03 6.73
CA PRO A 126 11.86 8.61 6.34
C PRO A 126 12.64 8.08 7.55
N ARG A 127 13.50 7.09 7.32
CA ARG A 127 14.31 6.43 8.36
C ARG A 127 15.26 7.35 9.12
N LYS A 128 15.62 8.49 8.52
CA LYS A 128 16.46 9.51 9.16
C LYS A 128 15.68 10.44 10.12
N SER A 129 14.38 10.22 10.30
CA SER A 129 13.57 11.02 11.22
C SER A 129 13.90 10.66 12.67
N LEU A 130 14.15 11.65 13.52
CA LEU A 130 14.58 11.51 14.93
C LEU A 130 13.61 10.71 15.85
N LEU A 131 12.47 10.26 15.33
CA LEU A 131 11.46 9.51 16.08
C LEU A 131 11.88 8.08 16.41
N PHE A 132 12.85 7.51 15.68
CA PHE A 132 13.29 6.13 15.86
C PHE A 132 14.06 5.91 17.14
N ASP A 133 14.97 6.83 17.47
CA ASP A 133 15.81 6.75 18.68
C ASP A 133 15.00 6.92 19.98
N MET A 134 13.76 7.43 19.90
CA MET A 134 12.85 7.56 21.05
C MET A 134 11.97 6.33 21.31
N ILE A 135 11.89 5.39 20.36
CA ILE A 135 10.93 4.27 20.38
C ILE A 135 11.63 2.91 20.44
N VAL A 136 12.92 2.84 20.07
CA VAL A 136 13.79 1.66 20.18
C VAL A 136 14.42 1.55 21.56
#